data_AF-A0A388PDV7-F1
#
_entry.id   AF-A0A388PDV7-F1
#
_cell.length_a   1.000
_cell.length_b   1.000
_cell.length_c   1.000
_cell.angle_alpha   90.00
_cell.angle_beta   90.00
_cell.angle_gamma   90.00
#
_symmetry.space_group_name_H-M   'P 1'
#
loop_
_entity.id
_entity.type
_entity.pdbx_description
1 polymer ?
#
loop_
_entity_poly.entity_id
_entity_poly.type
_entity_poly.pdbx_seq_one_letter_code
_entity_poly.pdbx_strand_id
1 'polypeptide(L)'
;MKANHESLVVGNGLLLRSDFHTLFDAGYLTIDTDFRLLVSKRLKEEFSNGRHYYEHHGTRVPNLPTRTDLLPSRAAIDWRNSGWSG
;
A
#
# COMPACT_ATOMS: atom_id res chain seq x y z
N MET A 1 28.19 -16.21 -8.65
CA MET A 1 27.23 -15.12 -8.99
C MET A 1 25.88 -15.55 -8.46
N LYS A 2 25.40 -14.95 -7.35
CA LYS A 2 24.09 -15.30 -6.79
C LYS A 2 23.03 -14.48 -7.51
N ALA A 3 22.25 -15.13 -8.37
CA ALA A 3 20.95 -14.63 -8.74
C ALA A 3 20.06 -14.76 -7.48
N ASN A 4 19.88 -13.65 -6.76
CA ASN A 4 18.82 -13.58 -5.76
C ASN A 4 17.50 -13.58 -6.53
N HIS A 5 16.94 -14.77 -6.74
CA HIS A 5 15.54 -14.93 -7.08
C HIS A 5 14.73 -14.52 -5.84
N GLU A 6 14.44 -13.22 -5.72
CA GLU A 6 13.43 -12.74 -4.79
C GLU A 6 12.11 -13.39 -5.21
N SER A 7 11.64 -14.33 -4.39
CA SER A 7 10.42 -15.08 -4.65
C SER A 7 9.26 -14.10 -4.76
N LEU A 8 8.78 -13.87 -5.98
CA LEU A 8 7.49 -13.24 -6.25
C LEU A 8 6.40 -14.21 -5.78
N VAL A 9 6.19 -14.26 -4.46
CA VAL A 9 5.13 -15.05 -3.86
C VAL A 9 3.80 -14.48 -4.37
N VAL A 10 3.08 -15.33 -5.11
CA VAL A 10 1.72 -15.10 -5.59
C VAL A 10 0.84 -14.93 -4.34
N GLY A 11 0.54 -13.69 -3.96
CA GLY A 11 -0.22 -13.35 -2.75
C GLY A 11 -0.14 -11.90 -2.28
N ASN A 12 0.74 -11.05 -2.81
CA ASN A 12 0.92 -9.67 -2.33
C ASN A 12 -0.03 -8.62 -2.94
N GLY A 13 -1.12 -9.05 -3.60
CA GLY A 13 -2.05 -8.13 -4.25
C GLY A 13 -3.21 -7.77 -3.34
N LEU A 14 -3.25 -6.54 -2.83
CA LEU A 14 -4.51 -5.97 -2.35
C LEU A 14 -5.35 -5.59 -3.56
N LEU A 15 -6.58 -6.08 -3.64
CA LEU A 15 -7.51 -5.65 -4.69
C LEU A 15 -8.01 -4.25 -4.33
N LEU A 16 -7.38 -3.23 -4.91
CA LEU A 16 -7.78 -1.84 -4.75
C LEU A 16 -8.63 -1.40 -5.95
N ARG A 17 -9.37 -0.31 -5.76
CA ARG A 17 -9.96 0.41 -6.90
C ARG A 17 -8.83 0.90 -7.81
N SER A 18 -9.05 0.93 -9.13
CA SER A 18 -7.99 1.18 -10.12
C SER A 18 -7.22 2.49 -9.92
N ASP A 19 -7.88 3.54 -9.42
CA ASP A 19 -7.28 4.83 -9.04
C ASP A 19 -6.35 4.70 -7.82
N PHE A 20 -6.76 3.97 -6.78
CA PHE A 20 -5.93 3.68 -5.61
C PHE A 20 -4.70 2.85 -5.98
N HIS A 21 -4.82 1.91 -6.92
CA HIS A 21 -3.68 1.17 -7.44
C HIS A 21 -2.63 2.10 -8.07
N THR A 22 -3.05 3.03 -8.93
CA THR A 22 -2.13 4.00 -9.55
C THR A 22 -1.41 4.85 -8.50
N LEU A 23 -2.13 5.34 -7.49
CA LEU A 23 -1.55 6.15 -6.43
C LEU A 23 -0.64 5.34 -5.50
N PHE A 24 -0.96 4.07 -5.26
CA PHE A 24 -0.15 3.15 -4.48
C PHE A 24 1.18 2.86 -5.18
N ASP A 25 1.16 2.57 -6.48
CA ASP A 25 2.35 2.32 -7.29
C ASP A 25 3.21 3.57 -7.48
N ALA A 26 2.58 4.75 -7.55
CA ALA A 26 3.26 6.04 -7.60
C ALA A 26 3.83 6.50 -6.24
N GLY A 27 3.58 5.76 -5.15
CA GLY A 27 4.10 6.06 -3.81
C GLY A 27 3.31 7.11 -3.02
N TYR A 28 2.16 7.55 -3.52
CA TYR A 28 1.27 8.48 -2.80
C TYR A 28 0.46 7.77 -1.71
N LEU A 29 0.22 6.47 -1.87
CA LEU A 29 -0.48 5.63 -0.91
C LEU A 29 0.41 4.48 -0.45
N THR A 30 0.24 4.07 0.81
CA THR A 30 0.75 2.80 1.31
C THR A 30 -0.20 2.21 2.35
N ILE A 31 0.16 1.09 2.98
CA ILE A 31 -0.54 0.54 4.13
C ILE A 31 0.42 0.38 5.32
N ASP A 32 -0.12 0.49 6.53
CA ASP A 32 0.59 0.07 7.75
C ASP A 32 0.45 -1.43 8.01
N THR A 33 1.10 -1.91 9.08
CA THR A 33 1.09 -3.32 9.46
C THR A 33 -0.24 -3.77 10.07
N ASP A 34 -1.15 -2.84 10.36
CA ASP A 34 -2.54 -3.09 10.75
C ASP A 34 -3.49 -3.04 9.54
N PHE A 35 -2.93 -2.95 8.32
CA PHE A 35 -3.63 -2.83 7.04
C PHE A 35 -4.51 -1.58 6.96
N ARG A 36 -4.07 -0.47 7.58
CA ARG A 36 -4.69 0.84 7.42
C ARG A 36 -4.03 1.60 6.28
N LEU A 37 -4.84 2.27 5.48
CA LEU A 37 -4.37 3.09 4.37
C LEU A 37 -3.63 4.33 4.90
N LEU A 38 -2.41 4.54 4.44
CA LEU A 38 -1.65 5.75 4.66
C LEU A 38 -1.59 6.57 3.36
N VAL A 39 -1.67 7.89 3.49
CA VAL A 39 -1.76 8.85 2.39
C VAL A 39 -0.66 9.89 2.59
N SER A 40 0.24 10.01 1.62
CA SER A 40 1.37 10.95 1.69
C SER A 40 0.90 12.39 1.51
N LYS A 41 1.49 13.33 2.27
CA LYS A 41 1.31 14.79 2.13
C LYS A 41 1.49 15.30 0.70
N ARG A 42 2.40 14.66 -0.05
CA ARG A 42 2.67 14.97 -1.46
C ARG A 42 1.42 14.86 -2.33
N LEU A 43 0.50 13.93 -2.02
CA LEU A 43 -0.74 13.80 -2.79
C LEU A 43 -1.61 15.06 -2.71
N LYS A 44 -1.64 15.73 -1.55
CA LYS A 44 -2.41 16.97 -1.37
C LYS A 44 -1.75 18.17 -2.05
N GLU A 45 -0.43 18.18 -2.05
CA GLU A 45 0.39 19.25 -2.62
C GLU A 45 0.41 19.19 -4.15
N GLU A 46 0.51 17.98 -4.70
CA GLU A 46 0.61 17.75 -6.15
C GLU A 46 -0.77 17.62 -6.83
N PHE A 47 -1.83 17.30 -6.08
CA PHE A 47 -3.19 17.15 -6.63
C PHE A 47 -4.22 17.97 -5.86
N SER A 48 -4.86 18.92 -6.55
CA SER A 48 -5.94 19.76 -6.02
C SER A 48 -7.14 18.93 -5.51
N ASN A 49 -7.35 17.75 -6.10
CA ASN A 49 -8.39 16.79 -5.75
C ASN A 49 -7.95 15.75 -4.70
N GLY A 50 -6.73 15.87 -4.16
CA GLY A 50 -6.15 14.91 -3.21
C GLY A 50 -6.97 14.72 -1.94
N ARG A 51 -7.83 15.69 -1.59
CA ARG A 51 -8.66 15.69 -0.38
C ARG A 51 -9.58 14.47 -0.26
N HIS A 52 -10.13 13.97 -1.38
CA HIS A 52 -10.98 12.76 -1.36
C HIS A 52 -10.22 11.52 -0.86
N TYR A 53 -8.94 11.40 -1.19
CA TYR A 53 -8.14 10.24 -0.74
C TYR A 53 -7.78 10.34 0.75
N TYR A 54 -7.68 11.56 1.29
CA TYR A 54 -7.44 11.79 2.71
C TYR A 54 -8.58 11.35 3.62
N GLU A 55 -9.82 11.34 3.12
CA GLU A 55 -10.97 10.81 3.86
C GLU A 55 -10.79 9.31 4.18
N HIS A 56 -9.98 8.61 3.38
CA HIS A 56 -9.65 7.20 3.58
C HIS A 56 -8.37 7.00 4.41
N HIS A 57 -7.65 8.06 4.77
CA HIS A 57 -6.44 7.95 5.58
C HIS A 57 -6.73 7.36 6.97
N GLY A 58 -5.96 6.36 7.37
CA GLY A 58 -6.12 5.63 8.63
C GLY A 58 -7.29 4.63 8.63
N THR A 59 -8.07 4.54 7.54
CA THR A 59 -9.12 3.54 7.42
C THR A 59 -8.53 2.17 7.11
N ARG A 60 -9.09 1.12 7.70
CA ARG A 60 -8.69 -0.25 7.40
C ARG A 60 -9.11 -0.62 5.99
N VAL A 61 -8.21 -1.24 5.22
CA VAL A 61 -8.52 -1.71 3.87
C VAL A 61 -9.74 -2.66 3.93
N PRO A 62 -10.81 -2.40 3.16
CA PRO A 62 -11.98 -3.25 3.14
C PRO A 62 -11.68 -4.58 2.43
N ASN A 63 -12.46 -5.62 2.73
CA ASN A 63 -12.39 -6.92 2.04
C ASN A 63 -11.01 -7.60 2.08
N LEU A 64 -10.25 -7.39 3.15
CA LEU A 64 -9.04 -8.15 3.39
C LEU A 64 -9.36 -9.65 3.40
N PRO A 65 -8.51 -10.49 2.76
CA PRO A 65 -8.63 -11.94 2.85
C PRO A 65 -8.78 -12.40 4.30
N THR A 66 -9.71 -13.33 4.55
CA THR A 66 -9.84 -13.99 5.86
C THR A 66 -8.67 -14.93 6.15
N ARG A 67 -8.05 -15.42 5.08
CA ARG A 67 -6.86 -16.27 5.09
C ARG A 67 -5.59 -15.42 5.24
N THR A 68 -4.90 -15.59 6.35
CA THR A 68 -3.69 -14.81 6.70
C THR A 68 -2.52 -15.06 5.75
N ASP A 69 -2.48 -16.22 5.10
CA ASP A 69 -1.48 -16.59 4.08
C ASP A 69 -1.63 -15.79 2.78
N LEU A 70 -2.78 -15.14 2.57
CA LEU A 70 -3.04 -14.25 1.43
C LEU A 70 -2.85 -12.78 1.78
N LEU A 71 -2.54 -12.45 3.04
CA LEU A 71 -2.21 -11.09 3.44
C LEU A 71 -0.72 -10.83 3.18
N PRO A 72 -0.35 -9.59 2.80
CA PRO A 72 1.05 -9.23 2.75
C PRO A 72 1.67 -9.40 4.14
N SER A 73 2.84 -10.03 4.17
CA SER A 73 3.57 -10.23 5.42
C SER A 73 4.03 -8.89 5.99
N ARG A 74 4.19 -8.82 7.31
CA ARG A 74 4.74 -7.64 7.98
C ARG A 74 6.07 -7.20 7.36
N ALA A 75 6.96 -8.15 7.05
CA ALA A 75 8.24 -7.87 6.40
C ALA A 75 8.08 -7.25 5.00
N ALA A 76 7.08 -7.68 4.23
CA ALA A 76 6.79 -7.11 2.92
C ALA A 76 6.27 -5.66 3.03
N ILE A 77 5.42 -5.39 4.03
CA ILE A 77 4.92 -4.03 4.33
C ILE A 77 6.07 -3.13 4.78
N ASP A 78 6.89 -3.60 5.72
CA ASP A 78 8.04 -2.84 6.25
C ASP A 78 9.08 -2.55 5.14
N TRP A 79 9.37 -3.54 4.27
CA TRP A 79 10.25 -3.34 3.11
C TRP A 79 9.70 -2.28 2.15
N ARG A 80 8.41 -2.34 1.81
CA ARG A 80 7.77 -1.34 0.95
C ARG A 80 7.81 0.05 1.56
N ASN A 81 7.57 0.15 2.87
CA ASN A 81 7.50 1.42 3.59
C ASN A 81 8.88 2.02 3.90
N SER A 82 9.97 1.28 3.72
CA SER A 82 11.33 1.74 4.03
C SER A 82 11.74 3.03 3.30
N GLY A 83 11.20 3.28 2.10
CA GLY A 83 11.40 4.50 1.32
C GLY A 83 10.23 5.48 1.35
N TRP A 84 9.18 5.20 2.13
CA TRP A 84 7.97 6.02 2.16
C TRP A 84 8.09 7.13 3.20
N SER A 85 7.84 8.38 2.78
CA SER A 85 7.75 9.54 3.65
C SER A 85 6.32 10.11 3.62
N GLY A 86 5.67 10.09 4.80
CA GLY A 86 4.29 10.51 5.02
C GLY A 86 4.07 12.01 5.19
#